data_AF-A0A3D5SPQ7-F1
#
_entry.id   AF-A0A3D5SPQ7-F1
#
_cell.length_a   1.000
_cell.length_b   1.000
_cell.length_c   1.000
_cell.angle_alpha   90.00
_cell.angle_beta   90.00
_cell.angle_gamma   90.00
#
_symmetry.space_group_name_H-M   'P 1'
#
loop_
_entity.id
_entity.type
_entity.pdbx_description
1 polymer ?
#
loop_
_entity_poly.entity_id
_entity_poly.type
_entity_poly.pdbx_seq_one_letter_code
_entity_poly.pdbx_strand_id
1 'polypeptide(L)'
;YHSYGALFSIAESPLDAKVIWTGADDGPIYVTRNGGTSWMNVTENFPAGTPTYAVVGEIEASNFDKGTAYVAYDAHTREDHKAYLYATNDYGKSWFDITGDLPPGGSSYVIREDPVNPNLLFAGTEFGLYLTIDRGHHWLQLKNNLPTVGVRALAIQARDHDLVVGTFGRAIWVTDIAPFEQMNERVLQQPAHLFEVKPGVLFKTRYTYGATIEELNGDTFFRAENPPFGTAITYYLHSDSGQEVSLIINDSKGNVVRTLKGPGSAGVHRVNWDLKRQDKVSDAVAERAGVTTLSEREALDWVAPGNYTVRLNAAGLSLKNPVVVQKEAAGVKLVPVRK
;
A
#
# COMPACT_ATOMS: atom_id res chain seq x y z
N TYR A 1 23.41 23.14 -12.40
CA TYR A 1 22.76 22.95 -11.09
C TYR A 1 23.75 23.39 -10.02
N HIS A 2 23.34 24.23 -9.06
CA HIS A 2 24.18 24.57 -7.91
C HIS A 2 23.81 23.59 -6.78
N SER A 3 24.77 22.77 -6.32
CA SER A 3 24.63 22.08 -5.05
C SER A 3 25.02 23.04 -3.94
N TYR A 4 24.30 22.98 -2.82
CA TYR A 4 24.57 23.82 -1.65
C TYR A 4 25.29 23.07 -0.53
N GLY A 5 25.65 21.79 -0.75
CA GLY A 5 26.19 20.90 0.30
C GLY A 5 25.20 20.75 1.45
N ALA A 6 23.90 20.78 1.14
CA ALA A 6 22.84 20.79 2.13
C ALA A 6 22.41 19.37 2.46
N LEU A 7 22.12 19.12 3.74
CA LEU A 7 21.46 17.89 4.15
C LEU A 7 20.07 17.83 3.50
N PHE A 8 19.85 16.82 2.68
CA PHE A 8 18.64 16.63 1.88
C PHE A 8 17.77 15.51 2.45
N SER A 9 18.40 14.47 3.01
CA SER A 9 17.71 13.34 3.66
C SER A 9 18.32 13.05 5.03
N ILE A 10 17.46 12.65 5.97
CA ILE A 10 17.84 12.22 7.31
C ILE A 10 16.92 11.08 7.74
N ALA A 11 17.49 10.01 8.30
CA ALA A 11 16.74 8.86 8.80
C ALA A 11 17.29 8.38 10.14
N GLU A 12 16.45 8.39 11.16
CA GLU A 12 16.72 7.73 12.44
C GLU A 12 16.28 6.27 12.36
N SER A 13 17.08 5.35 12.90
CA SER A 13 16.67 3.95 12.95
C SER A 13 15.49 3.76 13.90
N PRO A 14 14.39 3.10 13.47
CA PRO A 14 13.27 2.78 14.36
C PRO A 14 13.64 1.80 15.48
N LEU A 15 14.80 1.14 15.37
CA LEU A 15 15.31 0.15 16.33
C LEU A 15 16.36 0.71 17.30
N ASP A 16 16.97 1.86 16.99
CA ASP A 16 18.01 2.47 17.80
C ASP A 16 18.17 3.96 17.51
N ALA A 17 17.69 4.80 18.43
CA ALA A 17 17.78 6.27 18.31
C ALA A 17 19.21 6.81 18.21
N LYS A 18 20.24 5.99 18.51
CA LYS A 18 21.65 6.39 18.33
C LYS A 18 22.15 6.20 16.91
N VAL A 19 21.40 5.48 16.07
CA VAL A 19 21.72 5.22 14.66
C VAL A 19 20.96 6.21 13.81
N ILE A 20 21.69 7.15 13.22
CA ILE A 20 21.11 8.20 12.35
C ILE A 20 21.93 8.24 11.07
N TRP A 21 21.22 8.29 9.94
CA TRP A 21 21.76 8.44 8.60
C TRP A 21 21.45 9.81 8.06
N THR A 22 22.36 10.37 7.28
CA THR A 22 22.16 11.65 6.59
C THR A 22 22.71 11.57 5.18
N GLY A 23 22.00 12.15 4.22
CA GLY A 23 22.39 12.26 2.82
C GLY A 23 22.27 13.70 2.33
N ALA A 24 23.18 14.12 1.47
CA ALA A 24 23.26 15.49 0.97
C ALA A 24 22.87 15.63 -0.51
N ASP A 25 22.64 16.86 -0.97
CA ASP A 25 22.29 17.19 -2.36
C ASP A 25 23.48 17.11 -3.36
N ASP A 26 24.71 17.07 -2.84
CA ASP A 26 25.94 16.71 -3.55
C ASP A 26 26.34 15.24 -3.44
N GLY A 27 25.59 14.42 -2.71
CA GLY A 27 25.75 12.96 -2.70
C GLY A 27 26.43 12.30 -1.49
N PRO A 28 27.24 12.98 -0.65
CA PRO A 28 27.78 12.35 0.55
C PRO A 28 26.71 11.76 1.48
N ILE A 29 27.01 10.56 1.99
CA ILE A 29 26.22 9.86 3.01
C ILE A 29 27.07 9.64 4.26
N TYR A 30 26.48 9.95 5.40
CA TYR A 30 27.08 9.73 6.71
C TYR A 30 26.16 8.91 7.60
N VAL A 31 26.76 8.13 8.49
CA VAL A 31 26.07 7.41 9.56
C VAL A 31 26.72 7.70 10.90
N THR A 32 25.91 7.94 11.92
CA THR A 32 26.34 7.89 13.33
C THR A 32 25.71 6.68 14.00
N ARG A 33 26.41 6.13 14.99
CA ARG A 33 25.93 5.01 15.84
C ARG A 33 25.99 5.36 17.33
N ASN A 34 26.26 6.63 17.64
CA ASN A 34 26.42 7.15 19.00
C ASN A 34 25.67 8.47 19.19
N GLY A 35 24.53 8.63 18.52
CA GLY A 35 23.63 9.78 18.69
C GLY A 35 24.24 11.10 18.22
N GLY A 36 25.08 11.07 17.19
CA GLY A 36 25.66 12.26 16.56
C GLY A 36 26.98 12.74 17.18
N THR A 37 27.55 12.02 18.14
CA THR A 37 28.86 12.38 18.74
C THR A 37 29.99 12.25 17.72
N SER A 38 29.92 11.25 16.84
CA SER A 38 30.82 11.08 15.71
C SER A 38 30.07 10.52 14.50
N TRP A 39 30.51 10.89 13.30
CA TRP A 39 29.92 10.48 12.03
C TRP A 39 30.95 9.78 11.15
N MET A 40 30.54 8.71 10.49
CA MET A 40 31.34 7.97 9.53
C MET A 40 30.85 8.30 8.12
N ASN A 41 31.75 8.78 7.26
CA ASN A 41 31.46 8.90 5.83
C ASN A 41 31.48 7.51 5.21
N VAL A 42 30.39 7.11 4.56
CA VAL A 42 30.21 5.79 3.94
C VAL A 42 30.05 5.87 2.41
N THR A 43 30.31 7.04 1.83
CA THR A 43 30.09 7.35 0.41
C THR A 43 31.04 6.58 -0.51
N GLU A 44 32.29 6.39 -0.11
CA GLU A 44 33.31 5.71 -0.94
C GLU A 44 33.14 4.18 -0.97
N ASN A 45 32.24 3.63 -0.15
CA ASN A 45 32.01 2.19 -0.05
C ASN A 45 30.97 1.67 -1.08
N PHE A 46 30.39 2.54 -1.89
CA PHE A 46 29.44 2.16 -2.92
C PHE A 46 30.12 1.45 -4.10
N PRO A 47 29.41 0.57 -4.83
CA PRO A 47 29.93 -0.08 -6.03
C PRO A 47 30.41 0.93 -7.08
N ALA A 48 31.42 0.54 -7.87
CA ALA A 48 31.92 1.34 -8.97
C ALA A 48 30.79 1.69 -9.97
N GLY A 49 30.72 2.95 -10.39
CA GLY A 49 29.66 3.45 -11.28
C GLY A 49 28.46 4.05 -10.55
N THR A 50 28.40 3.97 -9.21
CA THR A 50 27.40 4.67 -8.41
C THR A 50 27.52 6.20 -8.59
N PRO A 51 26.42 6.94 -8.77
CA PRO A 51 26.44 8.39 -8.90
C PRO A 51 26.55 9.07 -7.53
N THR A 52 27.63 8.84 -6.79
CA THR A 52 27.85 9.39 -5.43
C THR A 52 28.01 10.92 -5.38
N TYR A 53 27.86 11.59 -6.52
CA TYR A 53 27.81 13.03 -6.69
C TYR A 53 26.37 13.57 -6.86
N ALA A 54 25.38 12.68 -6.97
CA ALA A 54 23.98 12.99 -7.23
C ALA A 54 23.22 13.24 -5.92
N VAL A 55 21.97 13.72 -6.02
CA VAL A 55 21.17 14.01 -4.82
C VAL A 55 20.84 12.70 -4.12
N VAL A 56 21.06 12.62 -2.80
CA VAL A 56 20.49 11.53 -1.99
C VAL A 56 19.02 11.83 -1.75
N GLY A 57 18.14 11.28 -2.60
CA GLY A 57 16.70 11.58 -2.59
C GLY A 57 16.02 11.09 -1.31
N GLU A 58 16.35 9.86 -0.89
CA GLU A 58 15.82 9.25 0.33
C GLU A 58 16.85 8.29 0.93
N ILE A 59 16.92 8.27 2.26
CA ILE A 59 17.51 7.19 3.04
C ILE A 59 16.41 6.59 3.91
N GLU A 60 16.23 5.28 3.85
CA GLU A 60 15.31 4.53 4.69
C GLU A 60 16.10 3.63 5.65
N ALA A 61 15.99 3.85 6.95
CA ALA A 61 16.57 2.96 7.95
C ALA A 61 15.62 1.77 8.19
N SER A 62 16.16 0.56 8.25
CA SER A 62 15.31 -0.65 8.31
C SER A 62 14.53 -0.78 9.62
N ASN A 63 13.30 -1.28 9.50
CA ASN A 63 12.41 -1.69 10.59
C ASN A 63 12.82 -3.03 11.23
N PHE A 64 13.73 -3.80 10.62
CA PHE A 64 14.06 -5.16 11.05
C PHE A 64 15.51 -5.36 11.46
N ASP A 65 16.44 -4.55 10.96
CA ASP A 65 17.84 -4.65 11.30
C ASP A 65 18.52 -3.28 11.45
N LYS A 66 19.27 -3.10 12.53
CA LYS A 66 19.92 -1.82 12.85
C LYS A 66 21.02 -1.44 11.87
N GLY A 67 21.68 -2.43 11.27
CA GLY A 67 22.75 -2.24 10.29
C GLY A 67 22.24 -1.98 8.88
N THR A 68 20.94 -2.19 8.66
CA THR A 68 20.32 -2.14 7.34
C THR A 68 19.73 -0.77 7.05
N ALA A 69 20.05 -0.26 5.86
CA ALA A 69 19.46 0.96 5.31
C ALA A 69 19.37 0.86 3.79
N TYR A 70 18.43 1.59 3.21
CA TYR A 70 18.20 1.69 1.77
C TYR A 70 18.38 3.13 1.32
N VAL A 71 18.86 3.32 0.09
CA VAL A 71 19.15 4.64 -0.47
C VAL A 71 18.62 4.74 -1.88
N ALA A 72 17.96 5.86 -2.18
CA ALA A 72 17.66 6.27 -3.55
C ALA A 72 18.54 7.46 -3.93
N TYR A 73 19.35 7.31 -4.99
CA TYR A 73 20.02 8.44 -5.62
C TYR A 73 19.19 8.99 -6.76
N ASP A 74 19.20 10.32 -6.87
CA ASP A 74 18.53 11.06 -7.92
C ASP A 74 19.54 11.92 -8.71
N ALA A 75 19.83 11.46 -9.92
CA ALA A 75 20.75 12.11 -10.86
C ALA A 75 20.04 12.85 -12.00
N HIS A 76 18.70 12.96 -12.00
CA HIS A 76 17.94 13.49 -13.15
C HIS A 76 18.32 14.93 -13.52
N THR A 77 18.71 15.74 -12.53
CA THR A 77 19.14 17.14 -12.70
C THR A 77 20.52 17.28 -13.35
N ARG A 78 21.21 16.15 -13.57
CA ARG A 78 22.54 16.04 -14.17
C ARG A 78 22.49 15.28 -15.50
N GLU A 79 21.32 15.25 -16.15
CA GLU A 79 21.07 14.54 -17.42
C GLU A 79 21.30 13.02 -17.34
N ASP A 80 21.25 12.44 -16.13
CA ASP A 80 21.27 11.00 -15.91
C ASP A 80 19.90 10.55 -15.38
N HIS A 81 19.15 9.89 -16.26
CA HIS A 81 17.77 9.45 -15.99
C HIS A 81 17.69 8.01 -15.49
N LYS A 82 18.80 7.37 -15.12
CA LYS A 82 18.76 6.00 -14.57
C LYS A 82 18.20 5.98 -13.15
N ALA A 83 17.58 4.86 -12.80
CA ALA A 83 17.26 4.53 -11.41
C ALA A 83 18.53 4.07 -10.69
N TYR A 84 18.61 4.38 -9.40
CA TYR A 84 19.75 4.05 -8.55
C TYR A 84 19.25 3.78 -7.13
N LEU A 85 19.06 2.51 -6.82
CA LEU A 85 18.65 2.03 -5.50
C LEU A 85 19.73 1.15 -4.90
N TYR A 86 20.08 1.38 -3.65
CA TYR A 86 21.10 0.62 -2.94
C TYR A 86 20.63 0.19 -1.56
N ALA A 87 21.20 -0.89 -1.05
CA ALA A 87 21.01 -1.37 0.30
C ALA A 87 22.36 -1.60 0.99
N THR A 88 22.40 -1.47 2.30
CA THR A 88 23.48 -1.96 3.17
C THR A 88 22.87 -2.81 4.26
N ASN A 89 23.67 -3.68 4.89
CA ASN A 89 23.31 -4.45 6.08
C ASN A 89 24.38 -4.37 7.19
N ASP A 90 25.35 -3.47 7.04
CA ASP A 90 26.54 -3.40 7.89
C ASP A 90 26.91 -1.97 8.29
N TYR A 91 25.92 -1.09 8.36
CA TYR A 91 26.07 0.34 8.62
C TYR A 91 26.89 1.06 7.52
N GLY A 92 26.73 0.66 6.26
CA GLY A 92 27.31 1.35 5.11
C GLY A 92 28.80 1.02 4.89
N LYS A 93 29.33 -0.03 5.52
CA LYS A 93 30.69 -0.51 5.21
C LYS A 93 30.72 -1.17 3.83
N SER A 94 29.60 -1.75 3.41
CA SER A 94 29.37 -2.22 2.04
C SER A 94 27.95 -1.88 1.59
N TRP A 95 27.81 -1.67 0.28
CA TRP A 95 26.54 -1.39 -0.37
C TRP A 95 26.30 -2.34 -1.53
N PHE A 96 25.05 -2.73 -1.72
CA PHE A 96 24.57 -3.62 -2.76
C PHE A 96 23.61 -2.85 -3.66
N ASP A 97 23.76 -3.00 -4.98
CA ASP A 97 22.80 -2.46 -5.95
C ASP A 97 21.52 -3.32 -5.91
N ILE A 98 20.38 -2.66 -5.67
CA ILE A 98 19.04 -3.26 -5.62
C ILE A 98 18.12 -2.62 -6.67
N THR A 99 18.68 -1.94 -7.66
CA THR A 99 17.95 -1.36 -8.79
C THR A 99 17.29 -2.46 -9.63
N GLY A 100 17.89 -3.65 -9.68
CA GLY A 100 17.31 -4.85 -10.26
C GLY A 100 16.89 -4.66 -11.72
N ASP A 101 15.65 -5.02 -12.02
CA ASP A 101 15.02 -4.93 -13.34
C ASP A 101 14.11 -3.68 -13.52
N LEU A 102 14.29 -2.64 -12.69
CA LEU A 102 13.57 -1.38 -12.90
C LEU A 102 13.78 -0.84 -14.33
N PRO A 103 12.73 -0.32 -14.99
CA PRO A 103 12.86 0.16 -16.35
C PRO A 103 13.90 1.29 -16.49
N PRO A 104 14.71 1.27 -17.57
CA PRO A 104 15.69 2.32 -17.80
C PRO A 104 15.01 3.67 -18.08
N GLY A 105 15.69 4.76 -17.71
CA GLY A 105 15.21 6.13 -17.98
C GLY A 105 14.17 6.65 -16.98
N GLY A 106 13.78 5.88 -15.96
CA GLY A 106 12.94 6.34 -14.86
C GLY A 106 13.74 6.56 -13.58
N SER A 107 14.23 7.77 -13.35
CA SER A 107 14.99 8.11 -12.13
C SER A 107 14.22 7.72 -10.85
N SER A 108 14.94 7.19 -9.87
CA SER A 108 14.42 6.86 -8.54
C SER A 108 14.44 8.08 -7.63
N TYR A 109 13.39 8.27 -6.84
CA TYR A 109 13.27 9.40 -5.92
C TYR A 109 13.16 8.99 -4.46
N VAL A 110 12.41 7.92 -4.19
CA VAL A 110 12.07 7.50 -2.84
C VAL A 110 12.03 5.98 -2.76
N ILE A 111 12.48 5.44 -1.64
CA ILE A 111 12.38 4.02 -1.29
C ILE A 111 11.81 3.90 0.12
N ARG A 112 10.94 2.91 0.36
CA ARG A 112 10.39 2.60 1.69
C ARG A 112 10.40 1.10 1.92
N GLU A 113 10.74 0.70 3.14
CA GLU A 113 10.63 -0.68 3.60
C GLU A 113 9.28 -0.87 4.29
N ASP A 114 8.61 -1.97 3.98
CA ASP A 114 7.39 -2.34 4.67
C ASP A 114 7.67 -2.68 6.15
N PRO A 115 6.87 -2.22 7.13
CA PRO A 115 7.13 -2.47 8.54
C PRO A 115 6.77 -3.90 9.00
N VAL A 116 6.15 -4.73 8.15
CA VAL A 116 5.69 -6.10 8.48
C VAL A 116 6.52 -7.17 7.77
N ASN A 117 6.85 -6.97 6.50
CA ASN A 117 7.59 -7.90 5.65
C ASN A 117 8.96 -7.32 5.23
N PRO A 118 10.09 -7.85 5.73
CA PRO A 118 11.43 -7.34 5.43
C PRO A 118 11.88 -7.50 3.97
N ASN A 119 11.13 -8.23 3.15
CA ASN A 119 11.43 -8.38 1.73
C ASN A 119 10.60 -7.45 0.84
N LEU A 120 9.57 -6.82 1.39
CA LEU A 120 8.69 -5.92 0.67
C LEU A 120 9.24 -4.49 0.72
N LEU A 121 9.64 -3.98 -0.44
CA LEU A 121 10.06 -2.58 -0.61
C LEU A 121 9.20 -1.90 -1.66
N PHE A 122 9.04 -0.59 -1.52
CA PHE A 122 8.35 0.26 -2.48
C PHE A 122 9.32 1.31 -3.02
N ALA A 123 9.32 1.53 -4.33
CA ALA A 123 10.13 2.54 -4.99
C ALA A 123 9.25 3.50 -5.80
N GLY A 124 9.39 4.80 -5.52
CA GLY A 124 8.83 5.86 -6.34
C GLY A 124 9.83 6.33 -7.39
N THR A 125 9.44 6.28 -8.66
CA THR A 125 10.28 6.70 -9.79
C THR A 125 9.57 7.74 -10.64
N GLU A 126 10.25 8.28 -11.66
CA GLU A 126 9.69 9.25 -12.61
C GLU A 126 8.47 8.73 -13.38
N PHE A 127 8.35 7.42 -13.55
CA PHE A 127 7.27 6.81 -14.34
C PHE A 127 6.33 5.90 -13.53
N GLY A 128 6.38 5.98 -12.21
CA GLY A 128 5.34 5.41 -11.36
C GLY A 128 5.85 4.80 -10.06
N LEU A 129 4.99 3.98 -9.47
CA LEU A 129 5.23 3.23 -8.25
C LEU A 129 5.57 1.78 -8.58
N TYR A 130 6.61 1.27 -7.95
CA TYR A 130 7.06 -0.11 -8.06
C TYR A 130 7.13 -0.75 -6.68
N LEU A 131 6.94 -2.06 -6.61
CA LEU A 131 7.20 -2.87 -5.43
C LEU A 131 8.09 -4.05 -5.77
N THR A 132 8.79 -4.57 -4.77
CA THR A 132 9.55 -5.82 -4.83
C THR A 132 9.18 -6.66 -3.62
N ILE A 133 9.21 -7.99 -3.73
CA ILE A 133 9.02 -8.92 -2.61
C ILE A 133 10.28 -9.77 -2.35
N ASP A 134 11.39 -9.39 -2.97
CA ASP A 134 12.68 -10.08 -2.95
C ASP A 134 13.85 -9.11 -2.76
N ARG A 135 13.61 -7.98 -2.05
CA ARG A 135 14.61 -6.97 -1.70
C ARG A 135 15.30 -6.32 -2.92
N GLY A 136 14.56 -6.16 -4.01
CA GLY A 136 14.97 -5.40 -5.19
C GLY A 136 15.65 -6.22 -6.28
N HIS A 137 15.55 -7.55 -6.24
CA HIS A 137 15.94 -8.38 -7.38
C HIS A 137 14.95 -8.23 -8.54
N HIS A 138 13.64 -8.23 -8.23
CA HIS A 138 12.56 -8.03 -9.20
C HIS A 138 11.56 -6.98 -8.73
N TRP A 139 11.22 -6.07 -9.63
CA TRP A 139 10.32 -4.94 -9.41
C TRP A 139 9.07 -5.05 -10.28
N LEU A 140 7.91 -4.98 -9.62
CA LEU A 140 6.59 -4.98 -10.23
C LEU A 140 5.98 -3.59 -10.17
N GLN A 141 5.56 -3.07 -11.32
CA GLN A 141 4.90 -1.77 -11.38
C GLN A 141 3.45 -1.86 -10.90
N LEU A 142 3.07 -1.01 -9.95
CA LEU A 142 1.69 -0.85 -9.51
C LEU A 142 0.94 0.11 -10.45
N LYS A 143 0.08 -0.44 -11.31
CA LYS A 143 -0.65 0.29 -12.37
C LYS A 143 -2.17 0.41 -12.15
N ASN A 144 -2.66 0.15 -10.95
CA ASN A 144 -4.09 0.11 -10.66
C ASN A 144 -4.71 1.51 -10.70
N ASN A 145 -4.98 2.05 -11.91
CA ASN A 145 -5.44 3.40 -12.25
C ASN A 145 -4.48 4.57 -11.99
N LEU A 146 -3.32 4.31 -11.37
CA LEU A 146 -2.26 5.31 -11.24
C LEU A 146 -1.70 5.64 -12.64
N PRO A 147 -1.76 6.90 -13.10
CA PRO A 147 -1.20 7.29 -14.39
C PRO A 147 0.33 7.22 -14.37
N THR A 148 0.97 7.24 -15.54
CA THR A 148 2.41 7.49 -15.63
C THR A 148 2.73 8.86 -15.04
N VAL A 149 3.34 8.89 -13.86
CA VAL A 149 3.65 10.11 -13.11
C VAL A 149 4.84 9.88 -12.20
N GLY A 150 5.63 10.94 -11.95
CA GLY A 150 6.69 10.93 -10.96
C GLY A 150 6.14 10.75 -9.55
N VAL A 151 6.58 9.70 -8.86
CA VAL A 151 6.26 9.43 -7.45
C VAL A 151 7.40 9.95 -6.59
N ARG A 152 7.14 11.03 -5.86
CA ARG A 152 8.18 11.81 -5.15
C ARG A 152 8.22 11.53 -3.64
N ALA A 153 7.17 10.96 -3.08
CA ALA A 153 7.11 10.65 -1.66
C ALA A 153 6.26 9.40 -1.41
N LEU A 154 6.64 8.63 -0.40
CA LEU A 154 5.93 7.45 0.08
C LEU A 154 5.88 7.49 1.61
N ALA A 155 4.73 7.12 2.17
CA ALA A 155 4.55 6.91 3.60
C ALA A 155 3.66 5.70 3.85
N ILE A 156 4.02 4.87 4.83
CA ILE A 156 3.23 3.69 5.21
C ILE A 156 2.48 4.00 6.50
N GLN A 157 1.16 3.82 6.46
CA GLN A 157 0.32 3.77 7.64
C GLN A 157 0.31 2.31 8.14
N ALA A 158 1.07 2.02 9.20
CA ALA A 158 1.26 0.65 9.71
C ALA A 158 0.04 0.03 10.43
N ARG A 159 -0.85 0.82 11.03
CA ARG A 159 -2.08 0.32 11.69
C ARG A 159 -3.08 -0.24 10.67
N ASP A 160 -3.23 0.46 9.56
CA ASP A 160 -4.24 0.21 8.55
C ASP A 160 -3.64 -0.53 7.34
N HIS A 161 -2.32 -0.71 7.29
CA HIS A 161 -1.58 -1.33 6.18
C HIS A 161 -1.85 -0.62 4.85
N ASP A 162 -1.77 0.71 4.87
CA ASP A 162 -2.01 1.56 3.71
C ASP A 162 -0.72 2.26 3.29
N LEU A 163 -0.44 2.24 1.99
CA LEU A 163 0.61 3.04 1.37
C LEU A 163 0.02 4.34 0.84
N VAL A 164 0.56 5.46 1.32
CA VAL A 164 0.26 6.82 0.85
C VAL A 164 1.33 7.22 -0.15
N VAL A 165 0.90 7.63 -1.33
CA VAL A 165 1.75 7.92 -2.50
C VAL A 165 1.59 9.39 -2.89
N GLY A 166 2.66 10.16 -2.71
CA GLY A 166 2.77 11.55 -3.14
C GLY A 166 3.33 11.65 -4.55
N THR A 167 2.53 12.19 -5.48
CA THR A 167 2.93 12.35 -6.89
C THR A 167 3.31 13.79 -7.22
N PHE A 168 4.09 13.97 -8.29
CA PHE A 168 4.37 15.28 -8.87
C PHE A 168 3.20 15.74 -9.76
N GLY A 169 2.24 16.44 -9.16
CA GLY A 169 1.15 17.09 -9.89
C GLY A 169 -0.04 16.20 -10.24
N ARG A 170 -0.23 15.04 -9.58
CA ARG A 170 -1.41 14.16 -9.73
C ARG A 170 -1.99 13.72 -8.37
N ALA A 171 -1.98 14.63 -7.39
CA ALA A 171 -2.53 14.42 -6.05
C ALA A 171 -1.87 13.29 -5.23
N ILE A 172 -2.52 12.93 -4.13
CA ILE A 172 -2.13 11.86 -3.21
C ILE A 172 -3.00 10.63 -3.51
N TRP A 173 -2.37 9.47 -3.56
CA TRP A 173 -3.04 8.19 -3.74
C TRP A 173 -2.85 7.33 -2.50
N VAL A 174 -3.84 6.48 -2.19
CA VAL A 174 -3.78 5.56 -1.07
C VAL A 174 -4.19 4.18 -1.55
N THR A 175 -3.44 3.16 -1.16
CA THR A 175 -3.80 1.76 -1.42
C THR A 175 -3.48 0.87 -0.25
N ASP A 176 -4.37 -0.08 0.02
CA ASP A 176 -4.13 -1.19 0.93
C ASP A 176 -3.03 -2.11 0.39
N ILE A 177 -1.98 -2.31 1.20
CA ILE A 177 -0.81 -3.14 0.91
C ILE A 177 -0.77 -4.46 1.68
N ALA A 178 -1.71 -4.74 2.60
CA ALA A 178 -1.73 -5.97 3.40
C ALA A 178 -1.63 -7.28 2.58
N PRO A 179 -2.21 -7.39 1.37
CA PRO A 179 -1.99 -8.57 0.52
C PRO A 179 -0.54 -8.75 0.08
N PHE A 180 0.18 -7.66 -0.19
CA PHE A 180 1.59 -7.71 -0.60
C PHE A 180 2.49 -8.09 0.58
N GLU A 181 2.16 -7.70 1.81
CA GLU A 181 2.88 -8.12 3.01
C GLU A 181 2.87 -9.65 3.19
N GLN A 182 1.79 -10.31 2.75
CA GLN A 182 1.67 -11.78 2.76
C GLN A 182 2.39 -12.46 1.59
N MET A 183 2.81 -11.71 0.57
CA MET A 183 3.48 -12.29 -0.60
C MET A 183 4.89 -12.77 -0.29
N ASN A 184 5.22 -13.90 -0.89
CA ASN A 184 6.55 -14.52 -0.89
C ASN A 184 6.64 -15.52 -2.05
N GLU A 185 7.82 -16.12 -2.24
CA GLU A 185 8.07 -17.10 -3.29
C GLU A 185 7.07 -18.28 -3.27
N ARG A 186 6.65 -18.75 -2.09
CA ARG A 186 5.68 -19.86 -1.98
C ARG A 186 4.31 -19.46 -2.50
N VAL A 187 3.89 -18.22 -2.28
CA VAL A 187 2.63 -17.69 -2.81
C VAL A 187 2.70 -17.57 -4.33
N LEU A 188 3.82 -17.06 -4.87
CA LEU A 188 4.01 -16.92 -6.32
C LEU A 188 4.06 -18.26 -7.06
N GLN A 189 4.48 -19.34 -6.39
CA GLN A 189 4.50 -20.70 -6.95
C GLN A 189 3.13 -21.41 -6.91
N GLN A 190 2.15 -20.88 -6.18
CA GLN A 190 0.81 -21.45 -6.12
C GLN A 190 -0.01 -21.06 -7.36
N PRO A 191 -0.83 -21.97 -7.94
CA PRO A 191 -1.69 -21.63 -9.08
C PRO A 191 -2.64 -20.47 -8.79
N ALA A 192 -3.14 -20.39 -7.56
CA ALA A 192 -3.94 -19.31 -7.04
C ALA A 192 -3.71 -19.15 -5.53
N HIS A 193 -3.92 -17.94 -5.02
CA HIS A 193 -3.87 -17.64 -3.59
C HIS A 193 -4.99 -16.67 -3.20
N LEU A 194 -5.64 -16.91 -2.06
CA LEU A 194 -6.62 -16.00 -1.47
C LEU A 194 -5.97 -15.38 -0.24
N PHE A 195 -5.80 -14.06 -0.25
CA PHE A 195 -5.19 -13.33 0.87
C PHE A 195 -6.16 -13.18 2.04
N GLU A 196 -5.64 -12.91 3.23
CA GLU A 196 -6.47 -12.57 4.38
C GLU A 196 -7.38 -11.37 4.05
N VAL A 197 -8.65 -11.47 4.47
CA VAL A 197 -9.66 -10.47 4.16
C VAL A 197 -9.85 -9.57 5.38
N LYS A 198 -9.61 -8.27 5.21
CA LYS A 198 -9.81 -7.29 6.29
C LYS A 198 -11.27 -7.30 6.77
N PRO A 199 -11.52 -7.05 8.07
CA PRO A 199 -12.88 -6.94 8.58
C PRO A 199 -13.70 -5.90 7.83
N GLY A 200 -14.91 -6.27 7.42
CA GLY A 200 -15.88 -5.33 6.83
C GLY A 200 -16.57 -4.50 7.92
N VAL A 201 -16.62 -3.18 7.77
CA VAL A 201 -17.27 -2.29 8.74
C VAL A 201 -18.60 -1.80 8.18
N LEU A 202 -19.69 -2.09 8.89
CA LEU A 202 -20.99 -1.47 8.66
C LEU A 202 -21.00 -0.11 9.37
N PHE A 203 -20.78 0.96 8.61
CA PHE A 203 -20.88 2.34 9.08
C PHE A 203 -22.05 3.06 8.40
N LYS A 204 -22.55 4.12 9.04
CA LYS A 204 -23.54 5.00 8.42
C LYS A 204 -22.82 6.19 7.82
N THR A 205 -22.79 6.29 6.50
CA THR A 205 -22.29 7.49 5.83
C THR A 205 -23.17 8.68 6.24
N ARG A 206 -22.63 9.60 7.02
CA ARG A 206 -23.35 10.83 7.38
C ARG A 206 -23.35 11.76 6.18
N TYR A 207 -24.45 11.75 5.43
CA TYR A 207 -24.80 12.86 4.55
C TYR A 207 -25.46 13.94 5.40
N THR A 208 -24.73 15.02 5.68
CA THR A 208 -25.35 16.21 6.27
C THR A 208 -25.70 17.14 5.12
N TYR A 209 -26.97 17.12 4.69
CA TYR A 209 -27.49 17.99 3.65
C TYR A 209 -27.80 19.37 4.24
N GLY A 210 -27.34 20.44 3.61
CA GLY A 210 -27.63 21.85 3.92
C GLY A 210 -26.83 22.52 5.05
N ALA A 211 -25.73 21.95 5.54
CA ALA A 211 -25.05 22.48 6.74
C ALA A 211 -23.51 22.44 6.71
N THR A 212 -22.90 22.03 5.60
CA THR A 212 -21.43 21.98 5.50
C THR A 212 -20.92 23.08 4.58
N ILE A 213 -19.71 23.57 4.85
CA ILE A 213 -18.97 24.51 3.98
C ILE A 213 -18.89 24.02 2.51
N GLU A 214 -19.03 22.71 2.31
CA GLU A 214 -18.98 22.00 1.02
C GLU A 214 -20.08 22.43 0.06
N GLU A 215 -21.30 22.66 0.56
CA GLU A 215 -22.44 23.10 -0.27
C GLU A 215 -22.40 24.60 -0.57
N LEU A 216 -21.70 25.38 0.26
CA LEU A 216 -21.51 26.82 0.09
C LEU A 216 -20.41 27.17 -0.93
N ASN A 217 -19.46 26.25 -1.15
CA ASN A 217 -18.25 26.49 -1.94
C ASN A 217 -18.32 26.02 -3.41
N GLY A 218 -19.39 25.33 -3.81
CA GLY A 218 -19.56 24.86 -5.19
C GLY A 218 -18.35 24.08 -5.71
N ASP A 219 -17.93 24.35 -6.95
CA ASP A 219 -16.82 23.67 -7.63
C ASP A 219 -15.42 23.92 -7.01
N THR A 220 -15.31 24.72 -5.94
CA THR A 220 -14.04 24.96 -5.24
C THR A 220 -13.73 23.93 -4.15
N PHE A 221 -14.59 22.92 -3.98
CA PHE A 221 -14.41 21.86 -2.99
C PHE A 221 -13.78 20.60 -3.59
N PHE A 222 -12.48 20.38 -3.30
CA PHE A 222 -11.76 19.20 -3.75
C PHE A 222 -11.77 18.11 -2.66
N ARG A 223 -12.34 16.94 -2.99
CA ARG A 223 -12.22 15.73 -2.16
C ARG A 223 -11.82 14.54 -3.02
N ALA A 224 -11.00 13.67 -2.47
CA ALA A 224 -10.79 12.35 -3.04
C ALA A 224 -12.06 11.50 -2.85
N GLU A 225 -12.27 10.54 -3.74
CA GLU A 225 -13.31 9.53 -3.54
C GLU A 225 -12.95 8.69 -2.30
N ASN A 226 -13.95 8.44 -1.45
CA ASN A 226 -13.79 7.47 -0.37
C ASN A 226 -13.61 6.07 -0.95
N PRO A 227 -12.92 5.15 -0.25
CA PRO A 227 -12.87 3.76 -0.65
C PRO A 227 -14.30 3.20 -0.80
N PRO A 228 -14.52 2.24 -1.72
CA PRO A 228 -15.81 1.59 -1.89
C PRO A 228 -16.33 1.06 -0.55
N PHE A 229 -17.62 1.23 -0.30
CA PHE A 229 -18.22 0.68 0.91
C PHE A 229 -18.08 -0.85 0.93
N GLY A 230 -17.58 -1.40 2.03
CA GLY A 230 -17.60 -2.83 2.31
C GLY A 230 -16.24 -3.39 2.68
N THR A 231 -15.86 -4.53 2.10
CA THR A 231 -14.53 -5.13 2.29
C THR A 231 -13.94 -5.60 0.97
N ALA A 232 -12.65 -5.30 0.79
CA ALA A 232 -11.88 -5.71 -0.36
C ALA A 232 -11.40 -7.16 -0.21
N ILE A 233 -11.76 -7.99 -1.18
CA ILE A 233 -11.28 -9.37 -1.30
C ILE A 233 -10.17 -9.37 -2.34
N THR A 234 -8.95 -9.71 -1.93
CA THR A 234 -7.78 -9.75 -2.82
C THR A 234 -7.36 -11.19 -3.06
N TYR A 235 -7.01 -11.53 -4.30
CA TYR A 235 -6.48 -12.85 -4.68
C TYR A 235 -5.38 -12.71 -5.74
N TYR A 236 -4.54 -13.73 -5.84
CA TYR A 236 -3.48 -13.87 -6.83
C TYR A 236 -3.75 -15.07 -7.75
N LEU A 237 -3.46 -14.92 -9.04
CA LEU A 237 -3.43 -16.00 -10.03
C LEU A 237 -2.05 -16.05 -10.68
N HIS A 238 -1.43 -17.24 -10.72
CA HIS A 238 -0.12 -17.42 -11.35
C HIS A 238 -0.18 -17.27 -12.88
N SER A 239 -1.25 -17.75 -13.49
CA SER A 239 -1.48 -17.71 -14.93
C SER A 239 -2.94 -17.36 -15.22
N ASP A 240 -3.22 -16.94 -16.45
CA ASP A 240 -4.58 -16.72 -16.92
C ASP A 240 -5.43 -18.00 -16.74
N SER A 241 -6.59 -17.88 -16.09
CA SER A 241 -7.57 -18.96 -15.93
C SER A 241 -8.47 -19.15 -17.16
N GLY A 242 -8.42 -18.22 -18.12
CA GLY A 242 -9.26 -18.23 -19.33
C GLY A 242 -10.75 -17.93 -19.10
N GLN A 243 -11.18 -17.74 -17.86
CA GLN A 243 -12.54 -17.42 -17.44
C GLN A 243 -12.56 -16.61 -16.14
N GLU A 244 -13.64 -15.89 -15.87
CA GLU A 244 -13.82 -15.17 -14.61
C GLU A 244 -13.74 -16.12 -13.41
N VAL A 245 -13.16 -15.64 -12.31
CA VAL A 245 -13.16 -16.40 -11.04
C VAL A 245 -14.46 -16.17 -10.29
N SER A 246 -14.82 -17.12 -9.42
CA SER A 246 -15.98 -17.00 -8.54
C SER A 246 -15.55 -16.84 -7.08
N LEU A 247 -16.09 -15.83 -6.43
CA LEU A 247 -15.93 -15.55 -5.00
C LEU A 247 -17.28 -15.75 -4.32
N ILE A 248 -17.39 -16.81 -3.50
CA ILE A 248 -18.62 -17.17 -2.80
C ILE A 248 -18.48 -16.79 -1.33
N ILE A 249 -19.37 -15.94 -0.85
CA ILE A 249 -19.44 -15.55 0.55
C ILE A 249 -20.46 -16.46 1.23
N ASN A 250 -20.05 -17.12 2.32
CA ASN A 250 -20.89 -17.95 3.15
C ASN A 250 -21.08 -17.37 4.55
N ASP A 251 -22.26 -17.59 5.13
CA ASP A 251 -22.49 -17.35 6.56
C ASP A 251 -21.88 -18.46 7.44
N SER A 252 -21.94 -18.28 8.75
CA SER A 252 -21.46 -19.27 9.74
C SER A 252 -22.19 -20.62 9.70
N LYS A 253 -23.34 -20.71 9.02
CA LYS A 253 -24.11 -21.95 8.82
C LYS A 253 -23.78 -22.62 7.48
N GLY A 254 -22.94 -22.00 6.65
CA GLY A 254 -22.57 -22.50 5.33
C GLY A 254 -23.52 -22.09 4.20
N ASN A 255 -24.54 -21.27 4.45
CA ASN A 255 -25.44 -20.79 3.40
C ASN A 255 -24.72 -19.79 2.51
N VAL A 256 -25.04 -19.76 1.21
CA VAL A 256 -24.50 -18.75 0.30
C VAL A 256 -25.20 -17.42 0.54
N VAL A 257 -24.41 -16.40 0.82
CA VAL A 257 -24.86 -15.03 1.09
C VAL A 257 -24.76 -14.19 -0.17
N ARG A 258 -23.66 -14.32 -0.90
CA ARG A 258 -23.34 -13.52 -2.09
C ARG A 258 -22.38 -14.30 -2.98
N THR A 259 -22.55 -14.19 -4.29
CA THR A 259 -21.58 -14.64 -5.27
C THR A 259 -21.08 -13.45 -6.07
N LEU A 260 -19.77 -13.23 -6.06
CA LEU A 260 -19.09 -12.20 -6.82
C LEU A 260 -18.25 -12.85 -7.92
N LYS A 261 -17.97 -12.06 -8.94
CA LYS A 261 -17.07 -12.43 -10.03
C LYS A 261 -15.85 -11.52 -10.02
N GLY A 262 -14.72 -12.05 -10.45
CA GLY A 262 -13.48 -11.29 -10.59
C GLY A 262 -12.71 -11.65 -11.86
N PRO A 263 -11.73 -10.82 -12.26
CA PRO A 263 -10.86 -11.11 -13.40
C PRO A 263 -10.16 -12.47 -13.28
N GLY A 264 -10.00 -13.13 -14.42
CA GLY A 264 -9.28 -14.39 -14.55
C GLY A 264 -7.87 -14.27 -15.12
N SER A 265 -7.33 -13.06 -15.28
CA SER A 265 -5.98 -12.87 -15.80
C SER A 265 -4.92 -13.12 -14.71
N ALA A 266 -3.68 -13.38 -15.11
CA ALA A 266 -2.54 -13.50 -14.21
C ALA A 266 -2.34 -12.20 -13.41
N GLY A 267 -1.87 -12.34 -12.16
CA GLY A 267 -1.56 -11.23 -11.26
C GLY A 267 -2.49 -11.12 -10.07
N VAL A 268 -2.44 -9.96 -9.41
CA VAL A 268 -3.21 -9.65 -8.20
C VAL A 268 -4.48 -8.90 -8.58
N HIS A 269 -5.60 -9.38 -8.07
CA HIS A 269 -6.92 -8.82 -8.34
C HIS A 269 -7.65 -8.53 -7.05
N ARG A 270 -8.46 -7.48 -7.08
CA ARG A 270 -9.27 -7.04 -5.94
C ARG A 270 -10.72 -6.90 -6.36
N VAL A 271 -11.61 -7.51 -5.58
CA VAL A 271 -13.07 -7.43 -5.76
C VAL A 271 -13.68 -6.95 -4.45
N ASN A 272 -14.49 -5.90 -4.51
CA ASN A 272 -15.15 -5.37 -3.33
C ASN A 272 -16.46 -6.11 -3.06
N TRP A 273 -16.60 -6.66 -1.85
CA TRP A 273 -17.90 -7.08 -1.34
C TRP A 273 -18.54 -5.91 -0.60
N ASP A 274 -19.61 -5.39 -1.17
CA ASP A 274 -20.43 -4.31 -0.62
C ASP A 274 -21.24 -4.71 0.62
N LEU A 275 -20.91 -5.82 1.29
CA LEU A 275 -21.60 -6.36 2.47
C LEU A 275 -23.10 -6.60 2.27
N LYS A 276 -23.58 -6.67 1.02
CA LYS A 276 -24.97 -7.01 0.71
C LYS A 276 -25.12 -8.49 0.39
N ARG A 277 -26.34 -8.97 0.61
CA ARG A 277 -26.81 -10.29 0.18
C ARG A 277 -27.00 -10.33 -1.34
N GLN A 278 -27.08 -11.52 -1.91
CA GLN A 278 -27.39 -11.73 -3.33
C GLN A 278 -28.81 -11.26 -3.64
N ASP A 279 -29.77 -11.75 -2.85
CA ASP A 279 -31.18 -11.49 -3.03
C ASP A 279 -31.64 -10.36 -2.13
N LYS A 280 -32.44 -9.46 -2.71
CA LYS A 280 -33.16 -8.45 -1.93
C LYS A 280 -34.12 -9.12 -0.98
N VAL A 281 -34.29 -8.53 0.20
CA VAL A 281 -35.24 -9.08 1.17
C VAL A 281 -36.66 -8.93 0.64
N SER A 282 -37.39 -10.05 0.59
CA SER A 282 -38.74 -10.08 0.03
C SER A 282 -39.73 -9.30 0.89
N ASP A 283 -40.79 -8.81 0.24
CA ASP A 283 -41.83 -8.00 0.87
C ASP A 283 -42.44 -8.66 2.12
N ALA A 284 -42.67 -9.97 2.06
CA ALA A 284 -43.20 -10.74 3.19
C ALA A 284 -42.23 -10.83 4.38
N VAL A 285 -40.92 -10.82 4.14
CA VAL A 285 -39.91 -10.82 5.21
C VAL A 285 -39.76 -9.42 5.80
N ALA A 286 -39.80 -8.38 4.97
CA ALA A 286 -39.81 -6.99 5.44
C ALA A 286 -41.04 -6.69 6.32
N GLU A 287 -42.23 -7.15 5.89
CA GLU A 287 -43.48 -6.98 6.64
C GLU A 287 -43.44 -7.73 7.99
N ARG A 288 -42.95 -8.96 8.02
CA ARG A 288 -42.74 -9.73 9.28
C ARG A 288 -41.73 -9.07 10.22
N ALA A 289 -40.75 -8.36 9.68
CA ALA A 289 -39.77 -7.61 10.47
C ALA A 289 -40.30 -6.25 10.97
N GLY A 290 -41.56 -5.91 10.67
CA GLY A 290 -42.16 -4.62 11.06
C GLY A 290 -41.57 -3.42 10.33
N VAL A 291 -40.92 -3.64 9.19
CA VAL A 291 -40.29 -2.59 8.39
C VAL A 291 -41.35 -1.85 7.58
N THR A 292 -41.46 -0.53 7.80
CA THR A 292 -42.51 0.30 7.20
C THR A 292 -41.96 1.35 6.23
N THR A 293 -40.66 1.61 6.27
CA THR A 293 -40.01 2.61 5.42
C THR A 293 -39.09 1.98 4.37
N LEU A 294 -38.92 2.68 3.23
CA LEU A 294 -38.00 2.27 2.16
C LEU A 294 -36.55 2.14 2.66
N SER A 295 -36.12 3.06 3.53
CA SER A 295 -34.76 3.08 4.09
C SER A 295 -34.49 1.91 5.03
N GLU A 296 -35.46 1.52 5.87
CA GLU A 296 -35.38 0.29 6.66
C GLU A 296 -35.37 -0.95 5.77
N ARG A 297 -36.06 -0.92 4.63
CA ARG A 297 -36.06 -2.03 3.66
C ARG A 297 -34.70 -2.21 2.99
N GLU A 298 -34.09 -1.12 2.55
CA GLU A 298 -32.73 -1.11 2.01
C GLU A 298 -31.68 -1.52 3.06
N ALA A 299 -31.94 -1.25 4.34
CA ALA A 299 -31.09 -1.72 5.44
C ALA A 299 -31.10 -3.25 5.59
N LEU A 300 -32.16 -3.95 5.14
CA LEU A 300 -32.25 -5.40 5.18
C LEU A 300 -31.40 -6.11 4.11
N ASP A 301 -30.99 -5.40 3.05
CA ASP A 301 -30.10 -5.95 2.02
C ASP A 301 -28.69 -6.21 2.54
N TRP A 302 -28.30 -5.55 3.63
CA TRP A 302 -27.01 -5.73 4.28
C TRP A 302 -26.96 -7.02 5.10
N VAL A 303 -25.77 -7.60 5.20
CA VAL A 303 -25.54 -8.69 6.15
C VAL A 303 -25.49 -8.17 7.58
N ALA A 304 -25.80 -9.04 8.53
CA ALA A 304 -25.65 -8.72 9.94
C ALA A 304 -24.16 -8.76 10.34
N PRO A 305 -23.73 -8.03 11.38
CA PRO A 305 -22.44 -8.27 11.98
C PRO A 305 -22.28 -9.73 12.40
N GLY A 306 -21.12 -10.32 12.12
CA GLY A 306 -20.85 -11.73 12.39
C GLY A 306 -19.69 -12.29 11.58
N ASN A 307 -19.51 -13.60 11.69
CA ASN A 307 -18.47 -14.33 10.99
C ASN A 307 -18.99 -14.87 9.66
N TYR A 308 -18.21 -14.64 8.61
CA TYR A 308 -18.44 -15.11 7.25
C TYR A 308 -17.18 -15.81 6.74
N THR A 309 -17.31 -16.48 5.60
CA THR A 309 -16.19 -17.11 4.90
C THR A 309 -16.23 -16.72 3.44
N VAL A 310 -15.12 -16.21 2.92
CA VAL A 310 -14.91 -16.01 1.49
C VAL A 310 -14.30 -17.28 0.92
N ARG A 311 -14.91 -17.82 -0.14
CA ARG A 311 -14.37 -18.94 -0.91
C ARG A 311 -14.03 -18.48 -2.33
N LEU A 312 -12.77 -18.63 -2.73
CA LEU A 312 -12.31 -18.43 -4.09
C LEU A 312 -12.33 -19.78 -4.83
N ASN A 313 -13.03 -19.83 -5.96
CA ASN A 313 -12.92 -20.91 -6.93
C ASN A 313 -12.14 -20.39 -8.15
N ALA A 314 -10.90 -20.83 -8.30
CA ALA A 314 -10.00 -20.43 -9.38
C ALA A 314 -8.92 -21.49 -9.61
N ALA A 315 -8.43 -21.63 -10.85
CA ALA A 315 -7.36 -22.58 -11.21
C ALA A 315 -7.61 -24.04 -10.74
N GLY A 316 -8.88 -24.48 -10.72
CA GLY A 316 -9.27 -25.81 -10.21
C GLY A 316 -9.19 -25.97 -8.68
N LEU A 317 -8.85 -24.92 -7.95
CA LEU A 317 -8.75 -24.87 -6.50
C LEU A 317 -9.99 -24.22 -5.88
N SER A 318 -10.27 -24.59 -4.63
CA SER A 318 -11.28 -23.95 -3.78
C SER A 318 -10.65 -23.51 -2.47
N LEU A 319 -10.23 -22.24 -2.41
CA LEU A 319 -9.53 -21.63 -1.28
C LEU A 319 -10.53 -20.91 -0.39
N LYS A 320 -10.30 -20.86 0.93
CA LYS A 320 -11.22 -20.24 1.89
C LYS A 320 -10.45 -19.38 2.89
N ASN A 321 -10.93 -18.17 3.15
CA ASN A 321 -10.50 -17.34 4.27
C ASN A 321 -11.70 -16.79 5.05
N PRO A 322 -11.59 -16.67 6.38
CA PRO A 322 -12.62 -16.04 7.19
C PRO A 322 -12.68 -14.53 6.89
N VAL A 323 -13.86 -13.94 7.09
CA VAL A 323 -14.03 -12.49 7.14
C VAL A 323 -15.03 -12.15 8.23
N VAL A 324 -14.72 -11.14 9.04
CA VAL A 324 -15.60 -10.65 10.09
C VAL A 324 -16.30 -9.40 9.59
N VAL A 325 -17.61 -9.34 9.74
CA VAL A 325 -18.39 -8.10 9.57
C VAL A 325 -18.68 -7.54 10.94
N GLN A 326 -18.32 -6.29 11.15
CA GLN A 326 -18.47 -5.59 12.41
C GLN A 326 -19.29 -4.32 12.21
N LYS A 327 -20.00 -3.90 13.26
CA LYS A 327 -20.63 -2.58 13.28
C LYS A 327 -19.56 -1.55 13.64
N GLU A 328 -19.66 -0.35 13.06
CA GLU A 328 -18.84 0.77 13.48
C GLU A 328 -18.91 0.94 15.01
N ALA A 329 -17.75 0.96 15.66
CA ALA A 329 -17.67 1.18 17.10
C ALA A 329 -18.23 2.57 17.43
N ALA A 330 -19.14 2.64 18.41
CA ALA A 330 -19.69 3.90 18.85
C ALA A 330 -18.56 4.77 19.45
N GLY A 331 -18.08 5.75 18.69
CA GLY A 331 -17.14 6.75 19.15
C GLY A 331 -15.69 6.51 18.74
N VAL A 332 -15.39 6.70 17.45
CA VAL A 332 -14.08 7.28 17.09
C VAL A 332 -14.01 8.61 17.84
N LYS A 333 -13.26 8.65 18.94
CA LYS A 333 -12.88 9.90 19.58
C LYS A 333 -12.16 10.69 18.50
N LEU A 334 -12.80 11.74 17.99
CA LEU A 334 -12.12 12.77 17.22
C LEU A 334 -10.89 13.14 18.03
N VAL A 335 -9.71 12.82 17.51
CA VAL A 335 -8.46 13.33 18.08
C VAL A 335 -8.58 14.84 17.86
N PRO A 336 -8.65 15.65 18.94
CA PRO A 336 -8.72 17.09 18.75
C PRO A 336 -7.44 17.49 18.02
N VAL A 337 -7.60 17.94 16.78
CA VAL A 337 -6.53 18.61 16.05
C VAL A 337 -6.13 19.78 16.96
N ARG A 338 -4.90 19.75 17.47
CA ARG A 338 -4.38 20.85 18.28
C ARG A 338 -4.50 22.11 17.41
N LYS A 339 -5.21 23.10 17.95
CA LYS A 339 -5.34 24.44 17.35
C LYS A 339 -3.99 25.09 17.19
#